data_AF-A0A0H3H3K3-F1
#
_entry.id   AF-A0A0H3H3K3-F1
#
_cell.length_a   1.000
_cell.length_b   1.000
_cell.length_c   1.000
_cell.angle_alpha   90.00
_cell.angle_beta   90.00
_cell.angle_gamma   90.00
#
_symmetry.space_group_name_H-M   'P 1'
#
loop_
_entity.id
_entity.type
_entity.pdbx_description
1 polymer ?
#
loop_
_entity_poly.entity_id
_entity_poly.type
_entity_poly.pdbx_seq_one_letter_code
_entity_poly.pdbx_strand_id
1 'polypeptide(L)'
;MKKYDQVDKAFDFLVGKENRQEFFTIAELAVATGWKVQTCKTYPTKRWSKYISRDGAQYTTLGLKYLSKEDFRNLHSQKSVEPAKSERSINLKKAREFAMLAVSVYNNPFTEFKTHGFIVNVVIAYTSLFHAIFAKRGVDYFYLNDDGSHKIVDGDKKAWELKTCCEKYWLGRNTPEKSNVFFLIGLRNIIEHRGLPEIDTLTFGECQASINNFEDILINEFGDENALMVNLSLAMQLTRMSQQAQIDALKKVQSKNFTIVKKYIEDYKRDLEQEILESQQYRLRALLVPLIGKKASSSDISIEFINVNNLTEDELEKFDTGIAFIKGVENQFKLKPKKVVELVQKKHKSFNLSTHAKFWKHFDVRPSHVDKTLKGKYCGYIEGFDGYLYNQEWVRKILSVYSDSKELDKVLG
;
A
#
# COMPACT_ATOMS: atom_id res chain seq x y z
N MET A 1 -47.63 23.73 -15.19
CA MET A 1 -46.31 23.26 -15.71
C MET A 1 -45.46 22.88 -14.50
N LYS A 2 -44.85 21.67 -14.47
CA LYS A 2 -43.95 21.29 -13.37
C LYS A 2 -42.80 22.30 -13.31
N LYS A 3 -42.42 22.74 -12.10
CA LYS A 3 -41.44 23.81 -11.81
C LYS A 3 -40.10 23.69 -12.56
N TYR A 4 -39.72 22.48 -13.00
CA TYR A 4 -38.43 22.19 -13.63
C TYR A 4 -38.52 21.60 -15.05
N ASP A 5 -39.70 21.60 -15.69
CA ASP A 5 -39.94 20.89 -16.96
C ASP A 5 -38.96 21.31 -18.09
N GLN A 6 -38.69 22.61 -18.22
CA GLN A 6 -37.76 23.12 -19.24
C GLN A 6 -36.29 22.85 -18.88
N VAL A 7 -35.98 22.74 -17.59
CA VAL A 7 -34.63 22.41 -17.08
C VAL A 7 -34.31 20.95 -17.36
N ASP A 8 -35.28 20.07 -17.16
CA ASP A 8 -35.14 18.64 -17.48
C ASP A 8 -34.98 18.41 -18.98
N LYS A 9 -35.73 19.14 -19.81
CA LYS A 9 -35.55 19.12 -21.27
C LYS A 9 -34.16 19.58 -21.68
N ALA A 10 -33.60 20.58 -21.01
CA ALA A 10 -32.23 21.02 -21.26
C ALA A 10 -31.22 19.94 -20.88
N PHE A 11 -31.40 19.29 -19.72
CA PHE A 11 -30.55 18.19 -19.29
C PHE A 11 -30.57 17.03 -20.29
N ASP A 12 -31.75 16.56 -20.67
CA ASP A 12 -31.92 15.42 -21.59
C ASP A 12 -31.31 15.74 -22.96
N PHE A 13 -31.48 16.97 -23.46
CA PHE A 13 -30.85 17.42 -24.70
C PHE A 13 -29.32 17.42 -24.62
N LEU A 14 -28.74 17.99 -23.57
CA LEU A 14 -27.29 18.13 -23.41
C LEU A 14 -26.62 16.77 -23.18
N VAL A 15 -27.21 15.90 -22.36
CA VAL A 15 -26.72 14.52 -22.18
C VAL A 15 -26.84 13.73 -23.48
N GLY A 16 -27.91 13.93 -24.24
CA GLY A 16 -28.07 13.33 -25.57
C GLY A 16 -26.98 13.75 -26.55
N LYS A 17 -26.59 15.04 -26.54
CA LYS A 17 -25.48 15.56 -27.34
C LYS A 17 -24.13 15.01 -26.89
N GLU A 18 -23.89 14.92 -25.58
CA GLU A 18 -22.67 14.34 -25.02
C GLU A 18 -22.51 12.85 -25.38
N ASN A 19 -23.58 12.06 -25.24
CA ASN A 19 -23.55 10.63 -25.54
C ASN A 19 -23.28 10.35 -27.03
N ARG A 20 -23.72 11.25 -27.92
CA ARG A 20 -23.44 11.17 -29.36
C ARG A 20 -22.16 11.89 -29.78
N GLN A 21 -21.44 12.51 -28.83
CA GLN A 21 -20.26 13.36 -29.09
C GLN A 21 -20.52 14.45 -30.14
N GLU A 22 -21.74 15.00 -30.13
CA GLU A 22 -22.19 16.01 -31.09
C GLU A 22 -22.05 17.42 -30.53
N PHE A 23 -21.76 18.35 -31.43
CA PHE A 23 -21.90 19.77 -31.16
C PHE A 23 -23.38 20.18 -31.14
N PHE A 24 -23.65 21.31 -30.48
CA PHE A 24 -24.95 21.98 -30.56
C PHE A 24 -24.80 23.50 -30.68
N THR A 25 -25.85 24.14 -31.16
CA THR A 25 -26.01 25.59 -31.25
C THR A 25 -27.03 26.09 -30.24
N ILE A 26 -26.96 27.38 -29.91
CA ILE A 26 -27.95 28.01 -29.04
C ILE A 26 -29.38 27.92 -29.61
N ALA A 27 -29.52 27.92 -30.94
CA ALA A 27 -30.82 27.76 -31.60
C ALA A 27 -31.42 26.38 -31.33
N GLU A 28 -30.63 25.31 -31.47
CA GLU A 28 -31.07 23.94 -31.17
C GLU A 28 -31.44 23.78 -29.69
N LEU A 29 -30.64 24.36 -28.78
CA LEU A 29 -30.95 24.34 -27.35
C LEU A 29 -32.26 25.09 -27.04
N ALA A 30 -32.52 26.22 -27.71
CA ALA A 30 -33.76 26.98 -27.54
C ALA A 30 -34.99 26.18 -28.04
N VAL A 31 -34.88 25.50 -29.18
CA VAL A 31 -35.93 24.63 -29.72
C VAL A 31 -36.20 23.46 -28.78
N ALA A 32 -35.16 22.80 -28.27
CA ALA A 32 -35.30 21.63 -27.40
C ALA A 32 -35.92 21.97 -26.02
N THR A 33 -35.63 23.17 -25.49
CA THR A 33 -36.07 23.59 -24.14
C THR A 33 -37.35 24.42 -24.14
N GLY A 34 -37.68 25.03 -25.28
CA GLY A 34 -38.75 26.04 -25.38
C GLY A 34 -38.39 27.37 -24.71
N TRP A 35 -37.11 27.62 -24.41
CA TRP A 35 -36.65 28.91 -23.87
C TRP A 35 -36.35 29.91 -24.98
N LYS A 36 -36.37 31.21 -24.61
CA LYS A 36 -35.89 32.27 -25.50
C LYS A 36 -34.39 32.09 -25.75
N VAL A 37 -33.94 32.38 -26.97
CA VAL A 37 -32.52 32.32 -27.37
C VAL A 37 -31.61 33.05 -26.39
N GLN A 38 -32.03 34.20 -25.86
CA GLN A 38 -31.25 34.98 -24.89
C GLN A 38 -31.02 34.23 -23.56
N THR A 39 -32.01 33.46 -23.11
CA THR A 39 -31.93 32.61 -21.93
C THR A 39 -30.93 31.47 -22.17
N CYS A 40 -30.99 30.85 -23.35
CA CYS A 40 -30.07 29.80 -23.78
C CYS A 40 -28.63 30.31 -24.01
N LYS A 41 -28.39 31.61 -24.25
CA LYS A 41 -27.03 32.18 -24.25
C LYS A 41 -26.43 32.31 -22.85
N THR A 42 -27.28 32.52 -21.84
CA THR A 42 -26.86 32.88 -20.48
C THR A 42 -26.47 31.66 -19.66
N TYR A 43 -27.23 30.57 -19.73
CA TYR A 43 -26.97 29.40 -18.87
C TYR A 43 -25.69 28.63 -19.21
N PRO A 44 -25.38 28.32 -20.48
CA PRO A 44 -24.12 27.65 -20.86
C PRO A 44 -22.87 28.43 -20.45
N THR A 45 -22.92 29.76 -20.52
CA THR A 45 -21.78 30.63 -20.21
C THR A 45 -21.65 30.95 -18.73
N LYS A 46 -22.73 30.89 -17.95
CA LYS A 46 -22.71 31.21 -16.51
C LYS A 46 -22.88 30.00 -15.62
N ARG A 47 -24.05 29.36 -15.66
CA ARG A 47 -24.44 28.32 -14.68
C ARG A 47 -23.87 26.96 -15.00
N TRP A 48 -23.65 26.68 -16.29
CA TRP A 48 -23.20 25.37 -16.77
C TRP A 48 -21.80 25.40 -17.38
N SER A 49 -21.07 26.50 -17.22
CA SER A 49 -19.75 26.72 -17.84
C SER A 49 -18.70 25.68 -17.49
N LYS A 50 -18.85 24.99 -16.35
CA LYS A 50 -17.99 23.87 -15.95
C LYS A 50 -18.15 22.63 -16.83
N TYR A 51 -19.29 22.50 -17.51
CA TYR A 51 -19.66 21.32 -18.29
C TYR A 51 -19.85 21.62 -19.77
N ILE A 52 -19.73 22.90 -20.18
CA ILE A 52 -19.97 23.33 -21.54
C ILE A 52 -18.81 24.18 -22.04
N SER A 53 -18.20 23.75 -23.13
CA SER A 53 -17.16 24.48 -23.86
C SER A 53 -17.75 25.11 -25.12
N ARG A 54 -17.17 26.23 -25.55
CA ARG A 54 -17.63 26.97 -26.73
C ARG A 54 -16.49 27.09 -27.73
N ASP A 55 -16.79 26.79 -29.00
CA ASP A 55 -15.92 27.04 -30.14
C ASP A 55 -16.72 27.79 -31.22
N GLY A 56 -16.45 29.10 -31.36
CA GLY A 56 -17.18 29.98 -32.26
C GLY A 56 -18.70 30.01 -32.00
N ALA A 57 -19.48 29.45 -32.92
CA ALA A 57 -20.94 29.35 -32.85
C ALA A 57 -21.43 28.01 -32.26
N GLN A 58 -20.53 27.06 -32.03
CA GLN A 58 -20.83 25.70 -31.58
C GLN A 58 -20.43 25.50 -30.12
N TYR A 59 -21.13 24.58 -29.46
CA TYR A 59 -20.95 24.23 -28.06
C TYR A 59 -20.82 22.72 -27.91
N THR A 60 -19.99 22.29 -26.96
CA THR A 60 -19.81 20.89 -26.57
C THR A 60 -20.09 20.71 -25.10
N THR A 61 -20.58 19.54 -24.74
CA THR A 61 -20.88 19.14 -23.36
C THR A 61 -19.94 18.04 -22.92
N LEU A 62 -19.42 18.15 -21.69
CA LEU A 62 -18.56 17.15 -21.07
C LEU A 62 -18.88 17.01 -19.58
N GLY A 63 -19.16 15.78 -19.15
CA GLY A 63 -19.41 15.43 -17.76
C GLY A 63 -20.86 15.53 -17.28
N LEU A 64 -21.80 15.99 -18.12
CA LEU A 64 -23.22 16.08 -17.73
C LEU A 64 -23.88 14.71 -17.63
N LYS A 65 -23.45 13.73 -18.42
CA LYS A 65 -23.99 12.37 -18.40
C LYS A 65 -23.82 11.65 -17.06
N TYR A 66 -22.92 12.14 -16.20
CA TYR A 66 -22.66 11.58 -14.88
C TYR A 66 -23.48 12.26 -13.76
N LEU A 67 -24.25 13.30 -14.07
CA LEU A 67 -25.13 13.98 -13.11
C LEU A 67 -26.53 13.33 -13.11
N SER A 68 -27.22 13.42 -11.98
CA SER A 68 -28.66 13.15 -11.95
C SER A 68 -29.47 14.37 -12.42
N LYS A 69 -30.73 14.17 -12.82
CA LYS A 69 -31.67 15.29 -13.10
C LYS A 69 -31.80 16.23 -11.91
N GLU A 70 -31.75 15.70 -10.70
CA GLU A 70 -31.81 16.50 -9.47
C GLU A 70 -30.57 17.38 -9.30
N ASP A 71 -29.38 16.82 -9.51
CA ASP A 71 -28.12 17.58 -9.46
C ASP A 71 -28.09 18.69 -10.50
N PHE A 72 -28.58 18.42 -11.71
CA PHE A 72 -28.66 19.42 -12.76
C PHE A 72 -29.70 20.52 -12.47
N ARG A 73 -30.85 20.19 -11.88
CA ARG A 73 -31.81 21.20 -11.40
C ARG A 73 -31.20 22.08 -10.31
N ASN A 74 -30.43 21.49 -9.40
CA ASN A 74 -29.72 22.23 -8.36
C ASN A 74 -28.68 23.17 -8.97
N LEU A 75 -27.83 22.68 -9.87
CA LEU A 75 -26.88 23.48 -10.66
C LEU A 75 -27.58 24.64 -11.40
N HIS A 76 -28.73 24.36 -12.03
CA HIS A 76 -29.49 25.34 -12.79
C HIS A 76 -30.13 26.41 -11.89
N SER A 77 -30.48 26.10 -10.65
CA SER A 77 -31.29 26.99 -9.80
C SER A 77 -30.51 28.10 -9.06
N GLN A 78 -29.18 27.98 -8.93
CA GLN A 78 -28.42 28.80 -7.97
C GLN A 78 -28.05 30.23 -8.46
N LYS A 79 -28.41 31.25 -7.66
CA LYS A 79 -27.47 32.32 -7.25
C LYS A 79 -26.42 31.60 -6.39
N SER A 80 -25.13 31.80 -6.62
CA SER A 80 -23.98 31.22 -5.87
C SER A 80 -24.35 30.69 -4.47
N VAL A 81 -24.72 29.41 -4.36
CA VAL A 81 -25.19 28.79 -3.10
C VAL A 81 -24.47 27.48 -2.80
N GLU A 82 -23.43 27.04 -3.51
CA GLU A 82 -22.92 25.65 -3.40
C GLU A 82 -24.04 24.59 -3.65
N PRO A 83 -23.87 23.61 -4.54
CA PRO A 83 -24.86 22.53 -4.68
C PRO A 83 -25.13 21.91 -3.31
N ALA A 84 -26.38 21.54 -3.01
CA ALA A 84 -26.68 20.68 -1.87
C ALA A 84 -25.83 19.42 -2.04
N LYS A 85 -24.73 19.34 -1.29
CA LYS A 85 -23.77 18.25 -1.43
C LYS A 85 -24.46 17.00 -0.90
N SER A 86 -24.71 16.02 -1.76
CA SER A 86 -25.20 14.71 -1.33
C SER A 86 -24.26 14.12 -0.27
N GLU A 87 -24.76 13.31 0.66
CA GLU A 87 -23.92 12.67 1.69
C GLU A 87 -22.71 11.95 1.07
N ARG A 88 -22.92 11.29 -0.08
CA ARG A 88 -21.83 10.74 -0.91
C ARG A 88 -20.75 11.78 -1.22
N SER A 89 -21.12 12.93 -1.77
CA SER A 89 -20.16 13.97 -2.18
C SER A 89 -19.48 14.67 -1.00
N ILE A 90 -20.19 14.87 0.12
CA ILE A 90 -19.63 15.43 1.35
C ILE A 90 -18.56 14.49 1.89
N ASN A 91 -18.91 13.21 2.05
CA ASN A 91 -18.02 12.20 2.60
C ASN A 91 -16.84 11.91 1.68
N LEU A 92 -17.04 11.89 0.36
CA LEU A 92 -15.95 11.71 -0.61
C LEU A 92 -14.95 12.86 -0.55
N LYS A 93 -15.43 14.11 -0.51
CA LYS A 93 -14.54 15.27 -0.34
C LYS A 93 -13.79 15.16 0.98
N LYS A 94 -14.49 14.89 2.09
CA LYS A 94 -13.89 14.73 3.41
C LYS A 94 -12.81 13.64 3.41
N ALA A 95 -13.09 12.49 2.80
CA ALA A 95 -12.14 11.38 2.69
C ALA A 95 -10.83 11.81 2.02
N ARG A 96 -10.93 12.50 0.88
CA ARG A 96 -9.76 12.99 0.13
C ARG A 96 -8.96 14.05 0.88
N GLU A 97 -9.64 15.03 1.49
CA GLU A 97 -9.00 16.09 2.27
C GLU A 97 -8.22 15.51 3.47
N PHE A 98 -8.82 14.58 4.22
CA PHE A 98 -8.15 13.94 5.34
C PHE A 98 -7.03 12.99 4.91
N ALA A 99 -7.16 12.31 3.76
CA ALA A 99 -6.07 11.50 3.22
C ALA A 99 -4.87 12.38 2.84
N MET A 100 -5.11 13.50 2.14
CA MET A 100 -4.05 14.46 1.80
C MET A 100 -3.43 15.09 3.05
N LEU A 101 -4.23 15.41 4.07
CA LEU A 101 -3.74 15.91 5.34
C LEU A 101 -2.85 14.88 6.05
N ALA A 102 -3.24 13.61 6.05
CA ALA A 102 -2.43 12.53 6.62
C ALA A 102 -1.03 12.51 5.96
N VAL A 103 -0.98 12.51 4.63
CA VAL A 103 0.28 12.50 3.88
C VAL A 103 1.10 13.77 4.12
N SER A 104 0.45 14.94 4.15
CA SER A 104 1.11 16.22 4.43
C SER A 104 1.78 16.23 5.80
N VAL A 105 1.09 15.74 6.84
CA VAL A 105 1.63 15.64 8.20
C VAL A 105 2.78 14.64 8.25
N TYR A 106 2.66 13.50 7.58
CA TYR A 106 3.71 12.47 7.55
C TYR A 106 5.02 13.00 6.92
N ASN A 107 4.90 13.80 5.86
CA ASN A 107 6.03 14.32 5.11
C ASN A 107 6.59 15.64 5.68
N ASN A 108 5.97 16.21 6.71
CA ASN A 108 6.43 17.48 7.29
C ASN A 108 7.67 17.27 8.18
N PRO A 109 8.85 17.82 7.80
CA PRO A 109 10.10 17.60 8.55
C PRO A 109 10.11 18.31 9.92
N PHE A 110 9.21 19.27 10.15
CA PHE A 110 9.11 20.01 11.41
C PHE A 110 8.15 19.38 12.42
N THR A 111 7.45 18.31 12.04
CA THR A 111 6.49 17.64 12.92
C THR A 111 7.13 16.45 13.63
N GLU A 112 7.25 16.53 14.96
CA GLU A 112 7.79 15.43 15.77
C GLU A 112 6.87 14.21 15.78
N PHE A 113 5.56 14.41 15.80
CA PHE A 113 4.55 13.35 15.88
C PHE A 113 3.93 12.98 14.52
N LYS A 114 4.73 12.99 13.45
CA LYS A 114 4.25 12.82 12.07
C LYS A 114 3.47 11.51 11.84
N THR A 115 3.95 10.38 12.38
CA THR A 115 3.24 9.09 12.29
C THR A 115 1.91 9.11 13.04
N HIS A 116 1.87 9.74 14.20
CA HIS A 116 0.64 9.84 15.00
C HIS A 116 -0.42 10.67 14.27
N GLY A 117 -0.02 11.84 13.77
CA GLY A 117 -0.88 12.70 12.98
C GLY A 117 -1.35 12.02 11.70
N PHE A 118 -0.49 11.25 11.03
CA PHE A 118 -0.92 10.42 9.89
C PHE A 118 -2.00 9.41 10.30
N ILE A 119 -1.77 8.63 11.36
CA ILE A 119 -2.70 7.56 11.80
C ILE A 119 -4.08 8.14 12.14
N VAL A 120 -4.13 9.27 12.85
CA VAL A 120 -5.40 9.92 13.19
C VAL A 120 -6.14 10.37 11.94
N ASN A 121 -5.44 11.04 11.02
CA ASN A 121 -6.06 11.56 9.80
C ASN A 121 -6.47 10.45 8.82
N VAL A 122 -5.68 9.39 8.66
CA VAL A 122 -5.99 8.28 7.75
C VAL A 122 -7.20 7.48 8.25
N VAL A 123 -7.38 7.32 9.57
CA VAL A 123 -8.58 6.70 10.16
C VAL A 123 -9.84 7.51 9.83
N ILE A 124 -9.77 8.85 9.90
CA ILE A 124 -10.88 9.73 9.52
C ILE A 124 -11.14 9.64 8.01
N ALA A 125 -10.08 9.59 7.21
CA ALA A 125 -10.16 9.46 5.76
C ALA A 125 -10.92 8.18 5.36
N TYR A 126 -10.48 7.03 5.87
CA TYR A 126 -11.13 5.74 5.61
C TYR A 126 -12.58 5.70 6.08
N THR A 127 -12.87 6.25 7.27
CA THR A 127 -14.25 6.32 7.78
C THR A 127 -15.15 7.03 6.79
N SER A 128 -14.69 8.20 6.32
CA SER A 128 -15.42 9.03 5.36
C SER A 128 -15.51 8.36 3.98
N LEU A 129 -14.45 7.65 3.55
CA LEU A 129 -14.47 6.89 2.30
C LEU A 129 -15.55 5.81 2.32
N PHE A 130 -15.62 5.01 3.40
CA PHE A 130 -16.65 3.99 3.51
C PHE A 130 -18.05 4.56 3.62
N HIS A 131 -18.24 5.67 4.35
CA HIS A 131 -19.54 6.37 4.36
C HIS A 131 -19.93 6.84 2.96
N ALA A 132 -18.99 7.36 2.17
CA ALA A 132 -19.25 7.73 0.77
C ALA A 132 -19.62 6.52 -0.09
N ILE A 133 -18.96 5.37 0.11
CA ILE A 133 -19.23 4.11 -0.60
C ILE A 133 -20.62 3.58 -0.23
N PHE A 134 -20.97 3.55 1.06
CA PHE A 134 -22.28 3.10 1.51
C PHE A 134 -23.40 4.01 1.03
N ALA A 135 -23.20 5.34 1.08
CA ALA A 135 -24.12 6.31 0.49
C ALA A 135 -24.28 6.10 -1.02
N LYS A 136 -23.20 5.85 -1.76
CA LYS A 136 -23.23 5.51 -3.20
C LYS A 136 -24.06 4.24 -3.46
N ARG A 137 -23.98 3.25 -2.56
CA ARG A 137 -24.68 1.96 -2.67
C ARG A 137 -26.10 1.96 -2.09
N GLY A 138 -26.55 3.07 -1.49
CA GLY A 138 -27.84 3.14 -0.79
C GLY A 138 -27.90 2.32 0.50
N VAL A 139 -26.76 2.02 1.12
CA VAL A 139 -26.66 1.28 2.38
C VAL A 139 -26.77 2.24 3.55
N ASP A 140 -27.72 2.01 4.45
CA ASP A 140 -27.91 2.79 5.67
C ASP A 140 -26.85 2.44 6.72
N TYR A 141 -25.81 3.27 6.84
CA TYR A 141 -24.62 2.99 7.67
C TYR A 141 -24.73 3.52 9.10
N PHE A 142 -25.93 3.48 9.68
CA PHE A 142 -26.20 3.99 11.03
C PHE A 142 -26.59 2.86 11.98
N TYR A 143 -26.30 3.04 13.27
CA TYR A 143 -26.77 2.11 14.28
C TYR A 143 -28.28 2.26 14.48
N LEU A 144 -28.94 1.12 14.69
CA LEU A 144 -30.35 1.05 15.05
C LEU A 144 -30.49 0.69 16.53
N ASN A 145 -31.57 1.14 17.16
CA ASN A 145 -32.02 0.63 18.44
C ASN A 145 -32.77 -0.70 18.24
N ASP A 146 -33.09 -1.39 19.34
CA ASP A 146 -33.79 -2.69 19.29
C ASP A 146 -35.17 -2.61 18.63
N ASP A 147 -35.80 -1.44 18.61
CA ASP A 147 -37.08 -1.16 17.96
C ASP A 147 -36.97 -0.86 16.45
N GLY A 148 -35.74 -0.86 15.90
CA GLY A 148 -35.47 -0.57 14.49
C GLY A 148 -35.34 0.92 14.15
N SER A 149 -35.48 1.83 15.12
CA SER A 149 -35.25 3.27 14.93
C SER A 149 -33.76 3.62 14.92
N HIS A 150 -33.36 4.72 14.29
CA HIS A 150 -31.96 5.18 14.31
C HIS A 150 -31.53 5.56 15.73
N LYS A 151 -30.36 5.05 16.15
CA LYS A 151 -29.71 5.48 17.38
C LYS A 151 -29.20 6.91 17.21
N ILE A 152 -29.66 7.82 18.07
CA ILE A 152 -29.23 9.23 18.08
C ILE A 152 -28.19 9.44 19.18
N VAL A 153 -27.10 10.15 18.85
CA VAL A 153 -26.06 10.59 19.77
C VAL A 153 -25.72 12.03 19.43
N ASP A 154 -25.66 12.90 20.44
CA ASP A 154 -25.37 14.35 20.28
C ASP A 154 -26.26 15.07 19.25
N GLY A 155 -27.52 14.63 19.12
CA GLY A 155 -28.51 15.22 18.22
C GLY A 155 -28.52 14.67 16.79
N ASP A 156 -27.57 13.80 16.43
CA ASP A 156 -27.45 13.22 15.09
C ASP A 156 -27.50 11.68 15.11
N LYS A 157 -27.81 11.08 13.95
CA LYS A 157 -27.77 9.63 13.79
C LYS A 157 -26.35 9.11 14.02
N LYS A 158 -26.21 8.09 14.86
CA LYS A 158 -24.93 7.46 15.16
C LYS A 158 -24.47 6.62 13.97
N ALA A 159 -23.60 7.19 13.14
CA ALA A 159 -22.97 6.49 12.03
C ALA A 159 -22.03 5.38 12.54
N TRP A 160 -21.82 4.35 11.74
CA TRP A 160 -20.82 3.32 11.99
C TRP A 160 -19.41 3.94 12.03
N GLU A 161 -18.65 3.55 13.05
CA GLU A 161 -17.22 3.82 13.11
C GLU A 161 -16.43 2.93 12.13
N LEU A 162 -15.17 3.30 11.88
CA LEU A 162 -14.33 2.64 10.88
C LEU A 162 -14.30 1.12 10.99
N LYS A 163 -14.18 0.57 12.21
CA LYS A 163 -14.11 -0.87 12.43
C LYS A 163 -15.35 -1.57 11.85
N THR A 164 -16.54 -1.09 12.22
CA THR A 164 -17.81 -1.59 11.69
C THR A 164 -17.93 -1.38 10.18
N CYS A 165 -17.50 -0.23 9.65
CA CYS A 165 -17.45 0.00 8.20
C CYS A 165 -16.60 -1.06 7.48
N CYS A 166 -15.41 -1.38 7.98
CA CYS A 166 -14.54 -2.40 7.40
C CYS A 166 -15.15 -3.81 7.48
N GLU A 167 -15.79 -4.15 8.61
CA GLU A 167 -16.49 -5.43 8.75
C GLU A 167 -17.63 -5.58 7.74
N LYS A 168 -18.34 -4.49 7.45
CA LYS A 168 -19.44 -4.46 6.47
C LYS A 168 -18.94 -4.46 5.03
N TYR A 169 -17.85 -3.75 4.73
CA TYR A 169 -17.28 -3.68 3.38
C TYR A 169 -16.62 -5.02 2.97
N TRP A 170 -15.84 -5.63 3.86
CA TRP A 170 -15.22 -6.95 3.67
C TRP A 170 -15.96 -8.06 4.41
N LEU A 171 -17.28 -8.10 4.25
CA LEU A 171 -18.13 -9.07 4.96
C LEU A 171 -17.68 -10.51 4.67
N GLY A 172 -17.38 -11.27 5.73
CA GLY A 172 -16.97 -12.67 5.64
C GLY A 172 -15.57 -12.89 5.05
N ARG A 173 -14.78 -11.84 4.81
CA ARG A 173 -13.43 -11.94 4.25
C ARG A 173 -12.39 -11.40 5.24
N ASN A 174 -11.28 -12.11 5.36
CA ASN A 174 -10.09 -11.66 6.07
C ASN A 174 -9.04 -11.24 5.04
N THR A 175 -9.00 -9.96 4.70
CA THR A 175 -8.08 -9.46 3.67
C THR A 175 -6.89 -8.72 4.31
N PRO A 176 -5.76 -8.62 3.60
CA PRO A 176 -4.61 -7.84 4.07
C PRO A 176 -4.93 -6.36 4.31
N GLU A 177 -5.76 -5.74 3.46
CA GLU A 177 -6.19 -4.34 3.62
C GLU A 177 -7.00 -4.16 4.90
N LYS A 178 -7.95 -5.06 5.16
CA LYS A 178 -8.75 -5.05 6.39
C LYS A 178 -7.84 -5.18 7.62
N SER A 179 -6.88 -6.10 7.56
CA SER A 179 -5.91 -6.32 8.63
C SER A 179 -5.00 -5.12 8.85
N ASN A 180 -4.59 -4.41 7.79
CA ASN A 180 -3.86 -3.15 7.87
C ASN A 180 -4.69 -2.06 8.55
N VAL A 181 -5.94 -1.85 8.14
CA VAL A 181 -6.81 -0.84 8.74
C VAL A 181 -7.08 -1.13 10.21
N PHE A 182 -7.35 -2.39 10.57
CA PHE A 182 -7.54 -2.81 11.95
C PHE A 182 -6.29 -2.58 12.81
N PHE A 183 -5.10 -2.86 12.26
CA PHE A 183 -3.84 -2.56 12.90
C PHE A 183 -3.71 -1.07 13.25
N LEU A 184 -4.04 -0.18 12.30
CA LEU A 184 -3.99 1.28 12.52
C LEU A 184 -5.07 1.78 13.49
N ILE A 185 -6.26 1.18 13.52
CA ILE A 185 -7.29 1.48 14.52
C ILE A 185 -6.76 1.19 15.93
N GLY A 186 -6.13 0.02 16.13
CA GLY A 186 -5.57 -0.32 17.44
C GLY A 186 -4.42 0.60 17.86
N LEU A 187 -3.55 1.01 16.91
CA LEU A 187 -2.54 2.04 17.18
C LEU A 187 -3.18 3.37 17.56
N ARG A 188 -4.19 3.84 16.82
CA ARG A 188 -4.91 5.08 17.14
C ARG A 188 -5.45 5.06 18.57
N ASN A 189 -6.02 3.94 19.02
CA ASN A 189 -6.53 3.81 20.39
C ASN A 189 -5.41 3.93 21.44
N ILE A 190 -4.22 3.38 21.16
CA ILE A 190 -3.06 3.54 22.04
C ILE A 190 -2.62 5.00 22.09
N ILE A 191 -2.57 5.67 20.93
CA ILE A 191 -2.19 7.08 20.78
C ILE A 191 -3.15 8.00 21.56
N GLU A 192 -4.44 7.68 21.54
CA GLU A 192 -5.49 8.47 22.22
C GLU A 192 -5.40 8.37 23.75
N HIS A 193 -5.03 7.20 24.29
CA HIS A 193 -5.14 6.92 25.71
C HIS A 193 -3.81 6.82 26.46
N ARG A 194 -2.65 6.90 25.77
CA ARG A 194 -1.32 6.69 26.37
C ARG A 194 -0.30 7.71 25.84
N GLY A 195 0.86 7.79 26.49
CA GLY A 195 1.94 8.67 26.03
C GLY A 195 2.53 8.19 24.70
N LEU A 196 3.05 9.13 23.90
CA LEU A 196 3.40 8.97 22.48
C LEU A 196 4.88 8.53 22.30
N PRO A 197 5.20 7.25 22.06
CA PRO A 197 6.56 6.85 21.71
C PRO A 197 6.86 7.12 20.23
N GLU A 198 8.14 7.29 19.88
CA GLU A 198 8.58 7.37 18.48
C GLU A 198 8.43 5.99 17.80
N ILE A 199 7.52 5.89 16.83
CA ILE A 199 7.10 4.61 16.20
C ILE A 199 7.21 4.64 14.67
N ASP A 200 7.76 5.72 14.12
CA ASP A 200 7.82 5.99 12.69
C ASP A 200 8.51 4.86 11.92
N THR A 201 9.65 4.38 12.42
CA THR A 201 10.41 3.29 11.78
C THR A 201 9.74 1.93 11.91
N LEU A 202 8.93 1.72 12.94
CA LEU A 202 8.24 0.46 13.18
C LEU A 202 7.02 0.30 12.28
N THR A 203 6.37 1.41 11.93
CA THR A 203 5.04 1.44 11.31
C THR A 203 5.02 2.04 9.91
N PHE A 204 6.16 2.52 9.39
CA PHE A 204 6.30 3.07 8.03
C PHE A 204 5.64 2.19 6.97
N GLY A 205 5.95 0.88 6.97
CA GLY A 205 5.43 -0.04 5.95
C GLY A 205 3.91 -0.20 6.01
N GLU A 206 3.35 -0.23 7.22
CA GLU A 206 1.91 -0.30 7.47
C GLU A 206 1.21 1.01 7.09
N CYS A 207 1.80 2.17 7.40
CA CYS A 207 1.28 3.48 6.98
C CYS A 207 1.28 3.65 5.46
N GLN A 208 2.38 3.27 4.80
CA GLN A 208 2.50 3.37 3.35
C GLN A 208 1.54 2.40 2.64
N ALA A 209 1.42 1.15 3.10
CA ALA A 209 0.43 0.22 2.57
C ALA A 209 -1.00 0.79 2.71
N SER A 210 -1.29 1.42 3.86
CA SER A 210 -2.61 2.00 4.12
C SER A 210 -3.00 3.10 3.13
N ILE A 211 -2.10 4.03 2.81
CA ILE A 211 -2.43 5.10 1.87
C ILE A 211 -2.53 4.59 0.43
N ASN A 212 -1.70 3.61 0.04
CA ASN A 212 -1.80 2.96 -1.27
C ASN A 212 -3.15 2.23 -1.41
N ASN A 213 -3.52 1.41 -0.42
CA ASN A 213 -4.82 0.73 -0.41
C ASN A 213 -5.99 1.71 -0.44
N PHE A 214 -5.85 2.87 0.22
CA PHE A 214 -6.89 3.90 0.23
C PHE A 214 -7.10 4.46 -1.18
N GLU A 215 -6.01 4.77 -1.89
CA GLU A 215 -6.05 5.24 -3.27
C GLU A 215 -6.64 4.18 -4.20
N ASP A 216 -6.24 2.91 -4.05
CA ASP A 216 -6.79 1.81 -4.83
C ASP A 216 -8.32 1.67 -4.62
N ILE A 217 -8.80 1.70 -3.38
CA ILE A 217 -10.24 1.65 -3.08
C ILE A 217 -10.96 2.88 -3.64
N LEU A 218 -10.37 4.07 -3.49
CA LEU A 218 -10.93 5.32 -3.99
C LEU A 218 -11.10 5.30 -5.51
N ILE A 219 -10.07 4.86 -6.24
CA ILE A 219 -10.09 4.75 -7.70
C ILE A 219 -11.10 3.68 -8.13
N ASN A 220 -11.06 2.49 -7.53
CA ASN A 220 -11.97 1.41 -7.87
C ASN A 220 -13.45 1.78 -7.63
N GLU A 221 -13.75 2.56 -6.59
CA GLU A 221 -15.12 2.93 -6.24
C GLU A 221 -15.58 4.24 -6.90
N PHE A 222 -14.69 5.17 -7.24
CA PHE A 222 -15.08 6.51 -7.69
C PHE A 222 -14.41 6.97 -8.99
N GLY A 223 -13.55 6.16 -9.61
CA GLY A 223 -12.85 6.49 -10.85
C GLY A 223 -11.56 7.27 -10.63
N ASP A 224 -10.69 7.24 -11.65
CA ASP A 224 -9.36 7.85 -11.65
C ASP A 224 -9.38 9.37 -11.40
N GLU A 225 -10.46 10.05 -11.76
CA GLU A 225 -10.60 11.50 -11.53
C GLU A 225 -10.64 11.88 -10.04
N ASN A 226 -10.89 10.90 -9.17
CA ASN A 226 -10.88 11.06 -7.73
C ASN A 226 -9.55 10.65 -7.08
N ALA A 227 -8.59 10.13 -7.85
CA ALA A 227 -7.26 9.77 -7.36
C ALA A 227 -6.63 10.91 -6.53
N LEU A 228 -5.78 10.52 -5.57
CA LEU A 228 -5.08 11.48 -4.73
C LEU A 228 -3.85 12.05 -5.44
N MET A 229 -3.39 11.40 -6.53
CA MET A 229 -2.26 11.84 -7.35
C MET A 229 -2.45 13.22 -8.00
N VAL A 230 -2.23 14.26 -7.21
CA VAL A 230 -1.82 15.58 -7.66
C VAL A 230 -0.77 16.10 -6.68
N ASN A 231 0.50 16.14 -7.14
CA ASN A 231 1.66 16.83 -6.51
C ASN A 231 2.38 16.19 -5.32
N LEU A 232 2.37 14.87 -5.14
CA LEU A 232 3.28 14.23 -4.18
C LEU A 232 4.65 13.97 -4.84
N SER A 233 5.55 14.95 -4.76
CA SER A 233 6.97 14.66 -4.92
C SER A 233 7.36 13.62 -3.86
N LEU A 234 8.03 12.54 -4.27
CA LEU A 234 8.60 11.56 -3.33
C LEU A 234 9.41 12.30 -2.26
N ALA A 235 9.14 12.02 -0.99
CA ALA A 235 9.84 12.65 0.12
C ALA A 235 11.35 12.37 -0.02
N MET A 236 12.16 13.42 -0.05
CA MET A 236 13.62 13.30 -0.08
C MET A 236 14.09 12.61 1.21
N GLN A 237 14.78 11.48 1.07
CA GLN A 237 15.33 10.74 2.21
C GLN A 237 16.80 11.10 2.44
N LEU A 238 17.15 11.43 3.68
CA LEU A 238 18.55 11.52 4.10
C LEU A 238 19.02 10.13 4.54
N THR A 239 20.07 9.62 3.90
CA THR A 239 20.57 8.24 4.14
C THR A 239 21.58 8.14 5.27
N ARG A 240 22.07 9.27 5.81
CA ARG A 240 23.06 9.30 6.88
C ARG A 240 22.45 9.89 8.14
N MET A 241 22.34 9.06 9.17
CA MET A 241 22.06 9.48 10.53
C MET A 241 23.40 9.70 11.26
N SER A 242 23.50 10.77 12.06
CA SER A 242 24.69 10.98 12.90
C SER A 242 24.73 9.94 14.03
N GLN A 243 25.93 9.61 14.52
CA GLN A 243 26.10 8.66 15.63
C GLN A 243 25.36 9.11 16.90
N GLN A 244 25.30 10.42 17.15
CA GLN A 244 24.58 10.99 18.30
C GLN A 244 23.06 10.75 18.19
N ALA A 245 22.47 10.99 17.01
CA ALA A 245 21.06 10.72 16.77
C ALA A 245 20.71 9.22 16.93
N GLN A 246 21.65 8.33 16.58
CA GLN A 246 21.49 6.89 16.77
C GLN A 246 21.45 6.50 18.25
N ILE A 247 22.32 7.09 19.07
CA ILE A 247 22.36 6.87 20.52
C ILE A 247 21.08 7.39 21.19
N ASP A 248 20.59 8.56 20.79
CA ASP A 248 19.40 9.15 21.39
C ASP A 248 18.12 8.41 20.98
N ALA A 249 18.05 7.88 19.75
CA ALA A 249 16.99 6.96 19.34
C ALA A 249 16.96 5.67 20.19
N LEU A 250 18.12 5.09 20.48
CA LEU A 250 18.23 3.88 21.32
C LEU A 250 17.75 4.11 22.76
N LYS A 251 17.93 5.32 23.32
CA LYS A 251 17.40 5.66 24.66
C LYS A 251 15.88 5.78 24.66
N LYS A 252 15.26 6.33 23.61
CA LYS A 252 13.80 6.46 23.49
C LYS A 252 13.08 5.10 23.40
N VAL A 253 13.73 4.12 22.79
CA VAL A 253 13.28 2.71 22.69
C VAL A 253 13.11 2.05 24.08
N GLN A 254 13.73 2.58 25.14
CA GLN A 254 13.63 2.04 26.50
C GLN A 254 12.45 2.61 27.33
N SER A 255 11.60 3.47 26.76
CA SER A 255 10.46 4.03 27.48
C SER A 255 9.33 3.00 27.69
N LYS A 256 8.61 3.08 28.83
CA LYS A 256 7.47 2.19 29.14
C LYS A 256 6.39 2.22 28.03
N ASN A 257 6.14 3.38 27.44
CA ASN A 257 5.16 3.54 26.36
C ASN A 257 5.61 2.86 25.06
N PHE A 258 6.91 2.83 24.76
CA PHE A 258 7.44 2.11 23.61
C PHE A 258 7.25 0.61 23.74
N THR A 259 7.48 0.02 24.93
CA THR A 259 7.24 -1.41 25.19
C THR A 259 5.78 -1.80 24.92
N ILE A 260 4.84 -0.94 25.29
CA ILE A 260 3.41 -1.14 25.04
C ILE A 260 3.11 -1.23 23.55
N VAL A 261 3.59 -0.25 22.76
CA VAL A 261 3.34 -0.23 21.32
C VAL A 261 4.04 -1.41 20.64
N LYS A 262 5.30 -1.69 21.01
CA LYS A 262 6.04 -2.84 20.49
C LYS A 262 5.29 -4.15 20.75
N LYS A 263 4.81 -4.35 21.98
CA LYS A 263 4.02 -5.53 22.34
C LYS A 263 2.74 -5.64 21.51
N TYR A 264 2.00 -4.54 21.35
CA TYR A 264 0.82 -4.52 20.48
C TYR A 264 1.17 -4.95 19.04
N ILE A 265 2.26 -4.41 18.47
CA ILE A 265 2.69 -4.76 17.11
C ILE A 265 3.04 -6.25 17.00
N GLU A 266 3.78 -6.79 17.97
CA GLU A 266 4.19 -8.20 17.99
C GLU A 266 3.00 -9.14 18.20
N ASP A 267 2.12 -8.83 19.15
CA ASP A 267 0.93 -9.62 19.44
C ASP A 267 -0.02 -9.62 18.21
N TYR A 268 -0.26 -8.46 17.61
CA TYR A 268 -1.11 -8.37 16.42
C TYR A 268 -0.56 -9.18 15.25
N LYS A 269 0.76 -9.12 15.01
CA LYS A 269 1.40 -9.86 13.92
C LYS A 269 1.37 -11.37 14.13
N ARG A 270 1.51 -11.83 15.38
CA ARG A 270 1.46 -13.25 15.70
C ARG A 270 0.08 -13.86 15.41
N ASP A 271 -0.97 -13.05 15.53
CA ASP A 271 -2.35 -13.49 15.33
C ASP A 271 -2.79 -13.48 13.85
N LEU A 272 -1.93 -13.00 12.94
CA LEU A 272 -2.21 -12.97 11.49
C LEU A 272 -1.68 -14.22 10.79
N GLU A 273 -2.40 -14.63 9.74
CA GLU A 273 -1.98 -15.67 8.82
C GLU A 273 -0.75 -15.24 8.02
N GLN A 274 0.10 -16.20 7.65
CA GLN A 274 1.36 -15.93 6.95
C GLN A 274 1.15 -15.20 5.61
N GLU A 275 0.11 -15.56 4.87
CA GLU A 275 -0.24 -14.91 3.60
C GLU A 275 -0.52 -13.41 3.78
N ILE A 276 -1.22 -13.04 4.86
CA ILE A 276 -1.48 -11.64 5.20
C ILE A 276 -0.19 -10.93 5.59
N LEU A 277 0.68 -11.57 6.38
CA LEU A 277 1.95 -10.98 6.80
C LEU A 277 2.90 -10.69 5.62
N GLU A 278 2.83 -11.50 4.58
CA GLU A 278 3.68 -11.37 3.39
C GLU A 278 3.14 -10.38 2.35
N SER A 279 1.84 -10.07 2.42
CA SER A 279 1.16 -9.16 1.50
C SER A 279 1.64 -7.70 1.62
N GLN A 280 1.88 -7.08 0.46
CA GLN A 280 2.21 -5.65 0.37
C GLN A 280 1.05 -4.74 0.78
N GLN A 281 -0.19 -5.23 0.65
CA GLN A 281 -1.40 -4.53 1.09
C GLN A 281 -1.54 -4.55 2.62
N TYR A 282 -0.93 -5.51 3.31
CA TYR A 282 -0.79 -5.41 4.76
C TYR A 282 0.36 -4.48 5.16
N ARG A 283 1.55 -4.67 4.57
CA ARG A 283 2.75 -3.90 4.89
C ARG A 283 3.68 -3.77 3.67
N LEU A 284 3.99 -2.53 3.29
CA LEU A 284 4.99 -2.28 2.25
C LEU A 284 6.40 -2.58 2.76
N ARG A 285 7.15 -3.36 1.99
CA ARG A 285 8.58 -3.60 2.17
C ARG A 285 9.31 -3.10 0.94
N ALA A 286 10.01 -1.97 1.06
CA ALA A 286 10.73 -1.35 -0.04
C ALA A 286 12.24 -1.33 0.20
N LEU A 287 13.02 -1.48 -0.88
CA LEU A 287 14.46 -1.26 -0.89
C LEU A 287 14.77 -0.21 -1.95
N LEU A 288 15.42 0.89 -1.54
CA LEU A 288 15.91 1.91 -2.45
C LEU A 288 17.38 1.62 -2.75
N VAL A 289 17.66 1.18 -3.98
CA VAL A 289 19.02 0.85 -4.43
C VAL A 289 19.48 1.94 -5.40
N PRO A 290 20.53 2.72 -5.06
CA PRO A 290 21.09 3.69 -5.99
C PRO A 290 21.62 2.97 -7.24
N LEU A 291 21.15 3.38 -8.42
CA LEU A 291 21.69 2.89 -9.68
C LEU A 291 23.05 3.53 -9.93
N ILE A 292 24.10 2.71 -10.07
CA ILE A 292 25.44 3.17 -10.42
C ILE A 292 25.65 2.95 -11.92
N GLY A 293 25.67 4.04 -12.69
CA GLY A 293 26.18 4.08 -14.06
C GLY A 293 25.38 3.31 -15.12
N LYS A 294 24.56 4.03 -15.89
CA LYS A 294 24.31 3.78 -17.32
C LYS A 294 24.33 5.14 -18.04
N LYS A 295 24.75 5.18 -19.32
CA LYS A 295 24.72 6.40 -20.14
C LYS A 295 23.32 7.00 -20.06
N ALA A 296 23.24 8.26 -19.68
CA ALA A 296 21.98 8.98 -19.56
C ALA A 296 21.21 8.88 -20.87
N SER A 297 20.07 8.19 -20.83
CA SER A 297 19.09 8.24 -21.91
C SER A 297 17.98 9.19 -21.46
N SER A 298 17.30 9.84 -22.41
CA SER A 298 16.28 10.85 -22.12
C SER A 298 15.03 10.31 -21.38
N SER A 299 15.03 9.04 -20.97
CA SER A 299 13.97 8.35 -20.24
C SER A 299 14.37 7.93 -18.82
N ASP A 300 15.47 8.47 -18.26
CA ASP A 300 15.91 8.17 -16.90
C ASP A 300 14.91 8.75 -15.88
N ILE A 301 13.82 8.02 -15.63
CA ILE A 301 12.95 8.24 -14.47
C ILE A 301 13.83 8.04 -13.23
N SER A 302 13.80 9.01 -12.31
CA SER A 302 14.70 9.02 -11.15
C SER A 302 14.46 7.86 -10.17
N ILE A 303 13.27 7.27 -10.18
CA ILE A 303 12.84 6.15 -9.33
C ILE A 303 11.84 5.28 -10.11
N GLU A 304 12.11 3.97 -10.24
CA GLU A 304 11.20 3.00 -10.85
C GLU A 304 10.51 2.16 -9.76
N PHE A 305 9.17 2.06 -9.84
CA PHE A 305 8.39 1.14 -9.02
C PHE A 305 8.13 -0.14 -9.78
N ILE A 306 8.55 -1.27 -9.21
CA ILE A 306 8.27 -2.60 -9.77
C ILE A 306 6.98 -3.11 -9.15
N ASN A 307 5.96 -3.36 -9.97
CA ASN A 307 4.76 -4.04 -9.53
C ASN A 307 5.01 -5.57 -9.54
N VAL A 308 5.19 -6.14 -8.35
CA VAL A 308 5.51 -7.56 -8.15
C VAL A 308 4.39 -8.47 -8.68
N ASN A 309 3.13 -8.01 -8.65
CA ASN A 309 1.99 -8.81 -9.11
C ASN A 309 1.98 -9.04 -10.63
N ASN A 310 2.76 -8.25 -11.37
CA ASN A 310 2.86 -8.35 -12.82
C ASN A 310 4.13 -9.12 -13.27
N LEU A 311 4.91 -9.66 -12.34
CA LEU A 311 6.12 -10.42 -12.63
C LEU A 311 5.78 -11.89 -12.94
N THR A 312 6.53 -12.48 -13.85
CA THR A 312 6.55 -13.94 -14.06
C THR A 312 7.26 -14.65 -12.89
N GLU A 313 7.05 -15.97 -12.73
CA GLU A 313 7.73 -16.77 -11.70
C GLU A 313 9.26 -16.64 -11.79
N ASP A 314 9.82 -16.70 -13.00
CA ASP A 314 11.27 -16.54 -13.25
C ASP A 314 11.79 -15.14 -12.87
N GLU A 315 10.99 -14.09 -13.10
CA GLU A 315 11.34 -12.72 -12.73
C GLU A 315 11.23 -12.50 -11.22
N LEU A 316 10.25 -13.13 -10.57
CA LEU A 316 10.07 -13.11 -9.13
C LEU A 316 11.26 -13.79 -8.43
N GLU A 317 11.71 -14.95 -8.91
CA GLU A 317 12.88 -15.65 -8.35
C GLU A 317 14.16 -14.83 -8.48
N LYS A 318 14.36 -14.15 -9.63
CA LYS A 318 15.48 -13.23 -9.84
C LYS A 318 15.40 -12.01 -8.92
N PHE A 319 14.20 -11.46 -8.74
CA PHE A 319 13.95 -10.36 -7.82
C PHE A 319 14.30 -10.77 -6.38
N ASP A 320 13.80 -11.90 -5.90
CA ASP A 320 14.10 -12.42 -4.57
C ASP A 320 15.59 -12.70 -4.36
N THR A 321 16.25 -13.27 -5.37
CA THR A 321 17.71 -13.50 -5.35
C THR A 321 18.49 -12.18 -5.27
N GLY A 322 18.07 -11.17 -6.03
CA GLY A 322 18.65 -9.83 -5.97
C GLY A 322 18.47 -9.18 -4.60
N ILE A 323 17.29 -9.30 -4.01
CA ILE A 323 16.97 -8.78 -2.67
C ILE A 323 17.81 -9.49 -1.60
N ALA A 324 17.99 -10.81 -1.69
CA ALA A 324 18.84 -11.58 -0.77
C ALA A 324 20.31 -11.13 -0.85
N PHE A 325 20.81 -10.85 -2.05
CA PHE A 325 22.14 -10.30 -2.27
C PHE A 325 22.28 -8.89 -1.66
N ILE A 326 21.31 -8.00 -1.89
CA ILE A 326 21.30 -6.62 -1.36
C ILE A 326 21.22 -6.61 0.17
N LYS A 327 20.39 -7.47 0.77
CA LYS A 327 20.24 -7.58 2.23
C LYS A 327 21.49 -8.15 2.91
N GLY A 328 22.52 -8.51 2.16
CA GLY A 328 23.73 -9.11 2.70
C GLY A 328 23.40 -10.38 3.48
N VAL A 329 22.34 -11.12 3.08
CA VAL A 329 22.09 -12.46 3.59
C VAL A 329 23.27 -13.27 3.10
N GLU A 330 24.31 -13.34 3.94
CA GLU A 330 25.52 -14.05 3.62
C GLU A 330 25.10 -15.46 3.24
N ASN A 331 25.33 -15.84 1.98
CA ASN A 331 25.15 -17.23 1.57
C ASN A 331 25.92 -18.08 2.57
N GLN A 332 25.21 -18.89 3.35
CA GLN A 332 25.82 -19.67 4.44
C GLN A 332 26.86 -20.65 3.91
N PHE A 333 26.78 -21.03 2.63
CA PHE A 333 27.71 -21.91 1.94
C PHE A 333 28.75 -21.09 1.17
N LYS A 334 29.94 -20.92 1.76
CA LYS A 334 31.04 -20.13 1.17
C LYS A 334 32.29 -20.95 0.90
N LEU A 335 32.36 -22.15 1.45
CA LEU A 335 33.58 -22.94 1.47
C LEU A 335 33.57 -23.95 0.33
N LYS A 336 34.48 -23.77 -0.63
CA LYS A 336 34.79 -24.83 -1.61
C LYS A 336 35.38 -26.05 -0.89
N PRO A 337 35.28 -27.27 -1.44
CA PRO A 337 35.91 -28.47 -0.87
C PRO A 337 37.38 -28.25 -0.48
N LYS A 338 38.18 -27.60 -1.36
CA LYS A 338 39.57 -27.26 -1.07
C LYS A 338 39.72 -26.39 0.18
N LYS A 339 38.83 -25.41 0.37
CA LYS A 339 38.87 -24.52 1.53
C LYS A 339 38.50 -25.25 2.82
N VAL A 340 37.54 -26.18 2.77
CA VAL A 340 37.22 -27.06 3.89
C VAL A 340 38.46 -27.87 4.29
N VAL A 341 39.16 -28.46 3.31
CA VAL A 341 40.39 -29.21 3.55
C VAL A 341 41.46 -28.34 4.21
N GLU A 342 41.74 -27.15 3.67
CA GLU A 342 42.71 -26.20 4.26
C GLU A 342 42.38 -25.86 5.73
N LEU A 343 41.10 -25.66 6.05
CA LEU A 343 40.67 -25.30 7.40
C LEU A 343 40.84 -26.47 8.38
N VAL A 344 40.53 -27.70 7.97
CA VAL A 344 40.70 -28.90 8.80
C VAL A 344 42.19 -29.25 8.94
N GLN A 345 42.99 -29.08 7.89
CA GLN A 345 44.45 -29.30 7.90
C GLN A 345 45.22 -28.42 8.87
N LYS A 346 44.63 -27.30 9.34
CA LYS A 346 45.23 -26.52 10.43
C LYS A 346 45.38 -27.33 11.72
N LYS A 347 44.49 -28.30 11.96
CA LYS A 347 44.52 -29.20 13.13
C LYS A 347 44.92 -30.62 12.78
N HIS A 348 44.52 -31.13 11.62
CA HIS A 348 44.77 -32.52 11.20
C HIS A 348 45.43 -32.56 9.82
N LYS A 349 46.77 -32.58 9.81
CA LYS A 349 47.59 -32.46 8.60
C LYS A 349 47.34 -33.54 7.54
N SER A 350 46.87 -34.73 7.94
CA SER A 350 46.57 -35.85 7.05
C SER A 350 45.24 -35.69 6.29
N PHE A 351 44.37 -34.76 6.68
CA PHE A 351 43.08 -34.55 6.03
C PHE A 351 43.28 -34.03 4.59
N ASN A 352 42.63 -34.65 3.62
CA ASN A 352 42.75 -34.31 2.19
C ASN A 352 41.39 -34.44 1.47
N LEU A 353 41.35 -34.18 0.16
CA LEU A 353 40.11 -34.24 -0.62
C LEU A 353 39.48 -35.63 -0.67
N SER A 354 40.28 -36.70 -0.67
CA SER A 354 39.77 -38.07 -0.61
C SER A 354 39.12 -38.35 0.75
N THR A 355 39.77 -37.92 1.84
CA THR A 355 39.19 -38.01 3.19
C THR A 355 37.90 -37.19 3.29
N HIS A 356 37.90 -35.94 2.81
CA HIS A 356 36.69 -35.11 2.75
C HIS A 356 35.56 -35.81 1.98
N ALA A 357 35.90 -36.57 0.93
CA ALA A 357 34.92 -37.34 0.17
C ALA A 357 34.26 -38.47 0.97
N LYS A 358 35.03 -39.17 1.81
CA LYS A 358 34.49 -40.17 2.74
C LYS A 358 33.55 -39.53 3.75
N PHE A 359 33.91 -38.37 4.29
CA PHE A 359 33.08 -37.66 5.26
C PHE A 359 31.72 -37.25 4.71
N TRP A 360 31.66 -36.55 3.57
CA TRP A 360 30.35 -36.10 3.06
C TRP A 360 29.46 -37.27 2.64
N LYS A 361 30.05 -38.39 2.19
CA LYS A 361 29.31 -39.63 1.88
C LYS A 361 28.76 -40.31 3.14
N HIS A 362 29.59 -40.44 4.17
CA HIS A 362 29.19 -41.09 5.43
C HIS A 362 28.05 -40.34 6.13
N PHE A 363 28.08 -39.01 6.11
CA PHE A 363 27.08 -38.15 6.74
C PHE A 363 25.96 -37.70 5.78
N ASP A 364 25.89 -38.27 4.58
CA ASP A 364 24.92 -37.94 3.53
C ASP A 364 24.69 -36.43 3.34
N VAL A 365 25.79 -35.67 3.30
CA VAL A 365 25.75 -34.20 3.27
C VAL A 365 25.34 -33.66 1.92
N ARG A 366 25.52 -34.46 0.86
CA ARG A 366 25.10 -34.14 -0.51
C ARG A 366 24.97 -35.43 -1.33
N PRO A 367 24.12 -35.44 -2.37
CA PRO A 367 24.00 -36.58 -3.27
C PRO A 367 25.24 -36.74 -4.17
N SER A 368 25.40 -37.95 -4.73
CA SER A 368 26.47 -38.23 -5.70
C SER A 368 26.15 -37.70 -7.11
N HIS A 369 24.87 -37.56 -7.43
CA HIS A 369 24.41 -36.86 -8.65
C HIS A 369 24.30 -35.35 -8.38
N VAL A 370 24.33 -34.55 -9.44
CA VAL A 370 24.13 -33.10 -9.33
C VAL A 370 22.64 -32.81 -9.13
N ASP A 371 22.30 -32.48 -7.89
CA ASP A 371 21.04 -31.84 -7.50
C ASP A 371 21.28 -30.34 -7.27
N LYS A 372 20.75 -29.50 -8.17
CA LYS A 372 20.86 -28.04 -8.12
C LYS A 372 19.97 -27.41 -7.05
N THR A 373 18.97 -28.14 -6.54
CA THR A 373 18.00 -27.64 -5.56
C THR A 373 18.45 -27.82 -4.11
N LEU A 374 19.54 -28.57 -3.89
CA LEU A 374 20.03 -28.89 -2.56
C LEU A 374 20.38 -27.63 -1.74
N LYS A 375 19.67 -27.43 -0.62
CA LYS A 375 20.02 -26.49 0.46
C LYS A 375 19.96 -27.20 1.81
N GLY A 376 20.98 -28.03 2.09
CA GLY A 376 21.08 -28.83 3.31
C GLY A 376 21.72 -28.11 4.50
N LYS A 377 21.78 -28.76 5.66
CA LYS A 377 22.36 -28.18 6.89
C LYS A 377 23.85 -27.80 6.74
N TYR A 378 24.62 -28.57 6.00
CA TYR A 378 26.09 -28.41 5.90
C TYR A 378 26.57 -27.99 4.51
N CYS A 379 25.75 -28.22 3.48
CA CYS A 379 26.12 -28.04 2.08
C CYS A 379 24.92 -27.59 1.25
N GLY A 380 25.17 -26.79 0.22
CA GLY A 380 24.17 -26.43 -0.78
C GLY A 380 24.79 -26.23 -2.15
N TYR A 381 23.99 -26.41 -3.20
CA TYR A 381 24.38 -26.13 -4.58
C TYR A 381 24.27 -24.64 -4.86
N ILE A 382 25.32 -24.04 -5.40
CA ILE A 382 25.35 -22.61 -5.72
C ILE A 382 25.50 -22.45 -7.23
N GLU A 383 24.45 -21.98 -7.90
CA GLU A 383 24.42 -21.85 -9.37
C GLU A 383 25.52 -20.93 -9.91
N GLY A 384 25.79 -19.80 -9.26
CA GLY A 384 26.88 -18.90 -9.66
C GLY A 384 28.29 -19.51 -9.53
N PHE A 385 28.44 -20.63 -8.84
CA PHE A 385 29.68 -21.41 -8.74
C PHE A 385 29.60 -22.74 -9.50
N ASP A 386 28.44 -23.10 -10.04
CA ASP A 386 28.13 -24.39 -10.65
C ASP A 386 28.62 -25.60 -9.82
N GLY A 387 28.35 -25.56 -8.52
CA GLY A 387 28.83 -26.61 -7.62
C GLY A 387 28.43 -26.44 -6.17
N TYR A 388 28.76 -27.48 -5.39
CA TYR A 388 28.47 -27.57 -3.97
C TYR A 388 29.46 -26.78 -3.11
N LEU A 389 28.93 -25.86 -2.32
CA LEU A 389 29.67 -25.16 -1.27
C LEU A 389 29.23 -25.64 0.13
N TYR A 390 30.10 -25.47 1.10
CA TYR A 390 29.91 -25.87 2.49
C TYR A 390 29.92 -24.68 3.43
N ASN A 391 29.35 -24.84 4.62
CA ASN A 391 29.38 -23.82 5.67
C ASN A 391 30.40 -24.15 6.77
N GLN A 392 30.59 -23.22 7.72
CA GLN A 392 31.54 -23.41 8.81
C GLN A 392 31.10 -24.50 9.79
N GLU A 393 29.80 -24.80 9.88
CA GLU A 393 29.29 -25.89 10.72
C GLU A 393 29.81 -27.24 10.25
N TRP A 394 29.96 -27.41 8.94
CA TRP A 394 30.54 -28.62 8.36
C TRP A 394 31.98 -28.85 8.83
N VAL A 395 32.79 -27.80 8.85
CA VAL A 395 34.16 -27.85 9.37
C VAL A 395 34.15 -28.26 10.84
N ARG A 396 33.22 -27.71 11.65
CA ARG A 396 33.09 -28.08 13.07
C ARG A 396 32.70 -29.54 13.25
N LYS A 397 31.75 -30.07 12.46
CA LYS A 397 31.35 -31.48 12.51
C LYS A 397 32.50 -32.42 12.12
N ILE A 398 33.30 -32.07 11.11
CA ILE A 398 34.49 -32.85 10.76
C ILE A 398 35.47 -32.88 11.96
N LEU A 399 35.77 -31.71 12.54
CA LEU A 399 36.71 -31.62 13.66
C LEU A 399 36.20 -32.33 14.93
N SER A 400 34.89 -32.35 15.17
CA SER A 400 34.33 -33.10 16.31
C SER A 400 34.48 -34.60 16.13
N VAL A 401 34.32 -35.12 14.91
CA VAL A 401 34.54 -36.54 14.62
C VAL A 401 36.01 -36.92 14.82
N TYR A 402 36.96 -36.04 14.47
CA TYR A 402 38.38 -36.26 14.76
C TYR A 402 38.72 -36.32 16.26
N SER A 403 37.80 -35.88 17.12
CA SER A 403 37.95 -35.97 18.59
C SER A 403 37.41 -37.29 19.16
N ASP A 404 36.69 -38.08 18.35
CA ASP A 404 36.14 -39.39 18.71
C ASP A 404 36.78 -40.47 17.83
N SER A 405 37.72 -41.25 18.39
CA SER A 405 38.44 -42.28 17.64
C SER A 405 37.52 -43.34 17.04
N LYS A 406 36.43 -43.71 17.72
CA LYS A 406 35.49 -44.74 17.23
C LYS A 406 34.68 -44.22 16.04
N GLU A 407 34.25 -42.96 16.09
CA GLU A 407 33.51 -42.37 14.98
C GLU A 407 34.43 -42.05 13.79
N LEU A 408 35.68 -41.67 14.05
CA LEU A 408 36.68 -41.47 13.01
C LEU A 408 36.97 -42.76 12.23
N ASP A 409 37.16 -43.89 12.92
CA ASP A 409 37.41 -45.18 12.27
C ASP A 409 36.24 -45.59 11.36
N LYS A 410 34.99 -45.40 11.81
CA LYS A 410 33.78 -45.66 11.00
C LYS A 410 33.70 -44.82 9.73
N VAL A 411 34.20 -43.59 9.76
CA VAL A 411 34.18 -42.69 8.59
C VAL A 411 35.32 -43.00 7.62
N LEU A 412 36.48 -43.39 8.15
CA LEU A 412 37.67 -43.64 7.32
C LEU A 412 37.67 -45.03 6.67
N GLY A 413 36.94 -45.99 7.23
CA GLY A 413 36.86 -47.36 6.74
C GLY A 413 37.98 -48.20 7.33
#